data_AF-A0A0W8DZQ8-F1
#
_entry.id   AF-A0A0W8DZQ8-F1
#
_cell.length_a   1.000
_cell.length_b   1.000
_cell.length_c   1.000
_cell.angle_alpha   90.00
_cell.angle_beta   90.00
_cell.angle_gamma   90.00
#
_symmetry.space_group_name_H-M   'P 1'
#
loop_
_entity.id
_entity.type
_entity.pdbx_description
1 polymer ?
#
loop_
_entity_poly.entity_id
_entity_poly.type
_entity_poly.pdbx_seq_one_letter_code
_entity_poly.pdbx_strand_id
1 'polypeptide(L)'
;MPTTTMWTTVCSDMAREDSQLLMEDMKVFIVVKSQLVPCVVCALTKPHKMRYQLLKCSSETCKEAAPYDECLWKGKVLTCQGLNRVTIMETGAHETLVREPQKPKMTPRLKDYGREMATQGLKPARIRNGMARRFGLAETEMPTLRQV
;
A
#
# COMPACT_ATOMS: atom_id res chain seq x y z
N MET A 1 13.32 -25.61 -17.40
CA MET A 1 14.01 -24.30 -17.38
C MET A 1 13.32 -23.42 -16.37
N PRO A 2 14.02 -22.65 -15.51
CA PRO A 2 13.34 -21.74 -14.62
C PRO A 2 12.68 -20.65 -15.48
N THR A 3 11.35 -20.59 -15.46
CA THR A 3 10.59 -19.58 -16.20
C THR A 3 10.90 -18.22 -15.57
N THR A 4 11.72 -17.41 -16.23
CA THR A 4 11.99 -16.03 -15.81
C THR A 4 10.67 -15.28 -15.84
N THR A 5 10.05 -15.10 -14.68
CA THR A 5 8.82 -14.32 -14.57
C THR A 5 9.12 -12.90 -15.01
N MET A 6 8.52 -12.47 -16.13
CA MET A 6 8.67 -11.09 -16.59
C MET A 6 7.86 -10.17 -15.67
N TRP A 7 8.54 -9.19 -15.12
CA TRP A 7 7.95 -8.17 -14.26
C TRP A 7 7.81 -6.87 -15.05
N THR A 8 6.63 -6.28 -15.04
CA THR A 8 6.37 -4.96 -15.61
C THR A 8 6.54 -3.91 -14.53
N THR A 9 7.27 -2.84 -14.82
CA THR A 9 7.43 -1.72 -13.87
C THR A 9 6.17 -0.86 -13.88
N VAL A 10 5.52 -0.73 -12.73
CA VAL A 10 4.38 0.18 -12.51
C VAL A 10 4.91 1.58 -12.20
N CYS A 11 5.90 1.66 -11.32
CA CYS A 11 6.61 2.90 -11.03
C CYS A 11 8.05 2.64 -10.59
N SER A 12 8.92 3.63 -10.81
CA SER A 12 10.33 3.59 -10.43
C SER A 12 10.75 4.87 -9.74
N ASP A 13 11.63 4.76 -8.75
CA ASP A 13 12.22 5.89 -8.01
C ASP A 13 11.21 6.86 -7.37
N MET A 14 10.05 6.35 -6.99
CA MET A 14 8.97 7.12 -6.39
C MET A 14 9.27 7.44 -4.93
N ALA A 15 8.87 8.62 -4.45
CA ALA A 15 8.88 8.90 -3.01
C ALA A 15 7.98 7.91 -2.27
N ARG A 16 8.33 7.57 -1.03
CA ARG A 16 7.58 6.57 -0.26
C ARG A 16 6.13 6.98 -0.06
N GLU A 17 5.88 8.26 0.18
CA GLU A 17 4.57 8.82 0.45
C GLU A 17 3.68 8.71 -0.79
N ASP A 18 4.21 9.04 -1.97
CA ASP A 18 3.49 8.91 -3.24
C ASP A 18 3.24 7.43 -3.59
N SER A 19 4.21 6.55 -3.30
CA SER A 19 4.05 5.11 -3.52
C SER A 19 2.98 4.49 -2.62
N GLN A 20 2.77 5.04 -1.42
CA GLN A 20 1.70 4.61 -0.51
C GLN A 20 0.34 4.97 -1.09
N LEU A 21 0.18 6.17 -1.65
CA LEU A 21 -1.07 6.56 -2.33
C LEU A 21 -1.35 5.66 -3.54
N LEU A 22 -0.33 5.37 -4.35
CA LEU A 22 -0.47 4.44 -5.46
C LEU A 22 -0.91 3.04 -4.99
N MET A 23 -0.28 2.52 -3.93
CA MET A 23 -0.64 1.23 -3.36
C MET A 23 -2.03 1.21 -2.72
N GLU A 24 -2.49 2.34 -2.17
CA GLU A 24 -3.87 2.47 -1.68
C GLU A 24 -4.88 2.40 -2.82
N ASP A 25 -4.53 2.90 -4.00
CA ASP A 25 -5.39 2.85 -5.18
C ASP A 25 -5.48 1.45 -5.82
N MET A 26 -4.50 0.58 -5.56
CA MET A 26 -4.50 -0.81 -6.04
C MET A 26 -5.60 -1.66 -5.39
N LYS A 27 -5.95 -2.77 -6.06
CA LYS A 27 -6.82 -3.81 -5.48
C LYS A 27 -6.22 -4.35 -4.18
N VAL A 28 -7.08 -4.81 -3.28
CA VAL A 28 -6.62 -5.31 -1.98
C VAL A 28 -5.64 -6.45 -2.18
N PHE A 29 -4.48 -6.32 -1.53
CA PHE A 29 -3.38 -7.27 -1.60
C PHE A 29 -2.82 -7.55 -0.21
N ILE A 30 -2.09 -8.66 -0.10
CA ILE A 30 -1.33 -9.03 1.09
C ILE A 30 0.15 -9.15 0.77
N VAL A 31 0.99 -8.84 1.75
CA VAL A 31 2.44 -9.06 1.68
C VAL A 31 2.73 -10.51 2.09
N VAL A 32 3.14 -11.34 1.13
CA VAL A 32 3.47 -12.76 1.39
C VAL A 32 4.94 -12.99 1.72
N LYS A 33 5.80 -12.03 1.36
CA LYS A 33 7.23 -12.08 1.67
C LYS A 33 7.72 -10.67 1.94
N SER A 34 8.52 -10.50 2.99
CA SER A 34 9.16 -9.23 3.35
C SER A 34 10.54 -9.52 3.93
N GLN A 35 11.58 -9.05 3.25
CA GLN A 35 12.97 -9.30 3.67
C GLN A 35 13.86 -8.11 3.35
N LEU A 36 14.96 -7.97 4.11
CA LEU A 36 16.01 -7.01 3.81
C LEU A 36 17.08 -7.69 2.97
N VAL A 37 17.44 -7.05 1.86
CA VAL A 37 18.48 -7.49 0.93
C VAL A 37 19.39 -6.31 0.59
N PRO A 38 20.60 -6.51 0.05
CA PRO A 38 21.43 -5.41 -0.45
C PRO A 38 20.66 -4.53 -1.46
N CYS A 39 20.75 -3.19 -1.36
CA CYS A 39 20.16 -2.31 -2.39
C CYS A 39 20.86 -2.54 -3.71
N VAL A 40 20.09 -2.88 -4.74
CA VAL A 40 20.55 -2.93 -6.14
C VAL A 40 19.82 -1.92 -7.02
N VAL A 41 18.89 -1.15 -6.43
CA VAL A 41 18.01 -0.21 -7.14
C VAL A 41 18.63 1.18 -7.23
N CYS A 42 19.56 1.50 -6.34
CA CYS A 42 20.04 2.84 -6.11
C CYS A 42 21.57 2.90 -6.30
N ALA A 43 22.07 3.99 -6.88
CA ALA A 43 23.49 4.17 -7.21
C ALA A 43 24.35 4.70 -6.04
N LEU A 44 23.92 4.52 -4.79
CA LEU A 44 24.69 4.96 -3.63
C LEU A 44 25.96 4.13 -3.49
N THR A 45 27.09 4.81 -3.28
CA THR A 45 28.41 4.19 -3.11
C THR A 45 28.54 3.40 -1.81
N LYS A 46 27.80 3.77 -0.77
CA LYS A 46 27.81 3.08 0.52
C LYS A 46 26.86 1.88 0.49
N PRO A 47 27.35 0.66 0.84
CA PRO A 47 26.49 -0.51 0.99
C PRO A 47 25.38 -0.24 2.01
N HIS A 48 24.14 -0.57 1.63
CA HIS A 48 23.00 -0.46 2.51
C HIS A 48 21.90 -1.42 2.06
N LYS A 49 20.82 -1.49 2.83
CA LYS A 49 19.74 -2.45 2.63
C LYS A 49 18.58 -1.82 1.87
N MET A 50 17.89 -2.62 1.08
CA MET A 50 16.55 -2.35 0.59
C MET A 50 15.59 -3.40 1.15
N ARG A 51 14.33 -3.01 1.33
CA ARG A 51 13.26 -3.94 1.68
C ARG A 51 12.65 -4.48 0.38
N TYR A 52 12.72 -5.79 0.23
CA TYR A 52 12.07 -6.54 -0.84
C TYR A 52 10.75 -7.09 -0.30
N GLN A 53 9.64 -6.77 -0.96
CA GLN A 53 8.32 -7.31 -0.63
C GLN A 53 7.67 -7.95 -1.85
N LEU A 54 7.09 -9.13 -1.65
CA LEU A 54 6.25 -9.80 -2.65
C LEU A 54 4.80 -9.72 -2.19
N LEU A 55 3.92 -9.34 -3.11
CA LEU A 55 2.49 -9.15 -2.89
C LEU A 55 1.70 -10.23 -3.64
N LYS A 56 0.58 -10.65 -3.07
CA LYS A 56 -0.45 -11.43 -3.76
C LYS A 56 -1.79 -10.70 -3.68
N CYS A 57 -2.61 -10.87 -4.71
CA CYS A 57 -3.99 -10.40 -4.70
C CYS A 57 -4.76 -11.08 -3.56
N SER A 58 -5.54 -10.30 -2.81
CA SER A 58 -6.50 -10.79 -1.80
C SER A 58 -7.87 -10.13 -1.98
N SER A 59 -8.17 -9.74 -3.22
CA SER A 59 -9.40 -9.11 -3.64
C SER A 59 -10.52 -10.16 -3.70
N GLU A 60 -11.59 -9.98 -2.93
CA GLU A 60 -12.81 -10.78 -3.00
C GLU A 60 -13.46 -10.70 -4.38
N THR A 61 -13.40 -9.55 -5.08
CA THR A 61 -13.95 -9.48 -6.44
C THR A 61 -13.14 -10.28 -7.46
N CYS A 62 -11.85 -10.53 -7.20
CA CYS A 62 -11.09 -11.49 -8.01
C CYS A 62 -11.44 -12.93 -7.64
N LYS A 63 -11.62 -13.20 -6.34
CA LYS A 63 -11.97 -14.52 -5.82
C LYS A 63 -13.36 -14.97 -6.27
N GLU A 64 -14.33 -14.06 -6.35
CA GLU A 64 -15.68 -14.37 -6.85
C GLU A 64 -15.69 -14.67 -8.36
N ALA A 65 -14.83 -14.00 -9.14
CA ALA A 65 -14.72 -14.24 -10.57
C ALA A 65 -14.06 -15.58 -10.91
N ALA A 66 -13.13 -16.02 -10.08
CA ALA A 66 -12.50 -17.34 -10.18
C ALA A 66 -12.48 -18.04 -8.81
N PRO A 67 -13.60 -18.65 -8.37
CA PRO A 67 -13.73 -19.23 -7.02
C PRO A 67 -12.76 -20.39 -6.73
N TYR A 68 -12.31 -21.06 -7.77
CA TYR A 68 -11.48 -22.27 -7.68
C TYR A 68 -10.00 -22.03 -8.00
N ASP A 69 -9.65 -20.86 -8.52
CA ASP A 69 -8.27 -20.53 -8.95
C ASP A 69 -7.70 -19.35 -8.15
N GLU A 70 -6.38 -19.36 -7.90
CA GLU A 70 -5.71 -18.19 -7.34
C GLU A 70 -5.55 -17.11 -8.42
N CYS A 71 -5.94 -15.87 -8.09
CA CYS A 71 -5.69 -14.72 -8.94
C CYS A 71 -4.21 -14.62 -9.32
N LEU A 72 -3.95 -14.54 -10.63
CA LEU A 72 -2.60 -14.63 -11.18
C LEU A 72 -1.75 -13.38 -10.90
N TRP A 73 -2.37 -12.26 -10.53
CA TRP A 73 -1.67 -11.02 -10.20
C TRP A 73 -0.73 -11.18 -9.01
N LYS A 74 0.51 -10.72 -9.20
CA LYS A 74 1.52 -10.60 -8.15
C LYS A 74 2.19 -9.24 -8.25
N GLY A 75 2.44 -8.64 -7.10
CA GLY A 75 3.18 -7.39 -6.98
C GLY A 75 4.57 -7.60 -6.37
N LYS A 76 5.50 -6.71 -6.68
CA LYS A 76 6.83 -6.65 -6.07
C LYS A 76 7.14 -5.20 -5.74
N VAL A 77 7.46 -4.94 -4.47
CA VAL A 77 7.81 -3.61 -3.98
C VAL A 77 9.25 -3.63 -3.47
N LEU A 78 10.07 -2.74 -4.01
CA LEU A 78 11.45 -2.54 -3.61
C LEU A 78 11.57 -1.15 -2.97
N THR A 79 11.87 -1.10 -1.67
CA THR A 79 12.04 0.15 -0.94
C THR A 79 13.49 0.30 -0.47
N CYS A 80 14.22 1.25 -1.05
CA CYS A 80 15.55 1.62 -0.61
C CYS A 80 15.50 2.24 0.80
N GLN A 81 16.25 1.71 1.77
CA GLN A 81 16.27 2.27 3.13
C GLN A 81 17.16 3.52 3.24
N GLY A 82 18.10 3.72 2.32
CA GLY A 82 18.98 4.89 2.32
C GLY A 82 18.32 6.14 1.78
N LEU A 83 17.64 6.02 0.64
CA LEU A 83 16.99 7.15 -0.06
C LEU A 83 15.49 7.24 0.18
N ASN A 84 14.89 6.25 0.85
CA ASN A 84 13.44 6.14 1.02
C ASN A 84 12.65 6.18 -0.32
N ARG A 85 13.27 5.65 -1.38
CA ARG A 85 12.72 5.55 -2.73
C ARG A 85 12.13 4.17 -2.99
N VAL A 86 11.02 4.13 -3.72
CA VAL A 86 10.21 2.94 -3.95
C VAL A 86 10.08 2.65 -5.44
N THR A 87 10.25 1.38 -5.81
CA THR A 87 9.94 0.85 -7.13
C THR A 87 8.90 -0.24 -6.98
N ILE A 88 7.82 -0.15 -7.75
CA ILE A 88 6.72 -1.11 -7.75
C ILE A 88 6.67 -1.78 -9.11
N MET A 89 6.61 -3.10 -9.11
CA MET A 89 6.48 -3.92 -10.30
C MET A 89 5.34 -4.90 -10.12
N GLU A 90 4.77 -5.36 -11.22
CA GLU A 90 3.70 -6.35 -11.23
C GLU A 90 3.90 -7.40 -12.31
N THR A 91 3.18 -8.51 -12.18
CA THR A 91 3.14 -9.59 -13.16
C THR A 91 1.82 -10.34 -13.05
N GLY A 92 1.39 -10.97 -14.14
CA GLY A 92 0.04 -11.53 -14.25
C GLY A 92 -1.02 -10.43 -14.36
N ALA A 93 -2.28 -10.84 -14.32
CA ALA A 93 -3.43 -9.94 -14.36
C ALA A 93 -4.38 -10.27 -13.21
N HIS A 94 -5.15 -9.28 -12.78
CA HIS A 94 -6.27 -9.53 -11.90
C HIS A 94 -7.41 -10.19 -12.69
N GLU A 95 -8.14 -11.10 -12.07
CA GLU A 95 -9.32 -11.74 -12.69
C GLU A 95 -10.42 -10.73 -13.05
N THR A 96 -10.50 -9.64 -12.28
CA THR A 96 -11.43 -8.55 -12.54
C THR A 96 -10.75 -7.20 -12.41
N LEU A 97 -11.22 -6.23 -13.20
CA LEU A 97 -10.84 -4.82 -13.04
C LEU A 97 -11.68 -4.11 -11.96
N VAL A 98 -12.78 -4.72 -11.51
CA VAL A 98 -13.72 -4.15 -10.54
C VAL A 98 -13.06 -3.98 -9.18
N ARG A 99 -12.88 -2.75 -8.73
CA ARG A 99 -12.36 -2.47 -7.40
C ARG A 99 -13.41 -2.73 -6.32
N GLU A 100 -12.96 -3.25 -5.19
CA GLU A 100 -13.80 -3.35 -4.01
C GLU A 100 -14.12 -1.96 -3.46
N PRO A 101 -15.33 -1.78 -2.88
CA PRO A 101 -15.58 -0.67 -1.97
C PRO A 101 -14.54 -0.73 -0.85
N GLN A 102 -13.61 0.23 -0.84
CA GLN A 102 -12.61 0.27 0.21
C GLN A 102 -13.30 0.63 1.52
N LYS A 103 -13.20 -0.26 2.51
CA LYS A 103 -13.58 0.09 3.89
C LYS A 103 -12.80 1.33 4.32
N PRO A 104 -13.39 2.23 5.13
CA PRO A 104 -12.68 3.33 5.78
C PRO A 104 -11.37 2.85 6.41
N LYS A 105 -10.26 3.24 5.81
CA LYS A 105 -8.93 2.99 6.34
C LYS A 105 -8.38 4.28 6.90
N MET A 106 -7.67 4.14 8.02
CA MET A 106 -6.78 5.17 8.52
C MET A 106 -5.62 5.36 7.51
N THR A 107 -5.79 6.27 6.55
CA THR A 107 -4.74 6.64 5.60
C THR A 107 -3.57 7.28 6.33
N PRO A 108 -2.33 7.29 5.78
CA PRO A 108 -1.18 7.94 6.40
C PRO A 108 -1.46 9.38 6.84
N ARG A 109 -2.09 10.18 5.96
CA ARG A 109 -2.46 11.58 6.26
C ARG A 109 -3.42 11.70 7.44
N LEU A 110 -4.40 10.79 7.52
CA LEU A 110 -5.32 10.75 8.67
C LEU A 110 -4.59 10.31 9.95
N LYS A 111 -3.67 9.34 9.88
CA LYS A 111 -2.86 8.93 11.04
C LYS A 111 -1.96 10.05 11.55
N ASP A 112 -1.34 10.81 10.64
CA ASP A 112 -0.47 11.93 10.99
C ASP A 112 -1.28 13.04 11.69
N TYR A 113 -2.42 13.40 11.11
CA TYR A 113 -3.35 14.33 11.74
C TYR A 113 -3.86 13.81 13.10
N GLY A 114 -4.22 12.53 13.16
CA GLY A 114 -4.67 11.88 14.39
C GLY A 114 -3.63 11.98 15.50
N ARG A 115 -2.37 11.67 15.20
CA ARG A 115 -1.24 11.86 16.12
C ARG A 115 -1.07 13.31 16.55
N GLU A 116 -1.05 14.25 15.60
CA GLU A 116 -0.93 15.68 15.87
C GLU A 116 -2.02 16.15 16.85
N MET A 117 -3.28 15.83 16.57
CA MET A 117 -4.39 16.25 17.43
C MET A 117 -4.41 15.51 18.78
N ALA A 118 -3.94 14.26 18.83
CA ALA A 118 -3.79 13.52 20.08
C ALA A 118 -2.71 14.14 20.97
N THR A 119 -1.60 14.64 20.40
CA THR A 119 -0.58 15.38 21.17
C THR A 119 -1.12 16.67 21.77
N GLN A 120 -2.15 17.26 21.16
CA GLN A 120 -2.87 18.42 21.71
C GLN A 120 -3.93 18.04 22.76
N GLY A 121 -4.03 16.76 23.14
CA GLY A 121 -4.96 16.27 24.16
C GLY A 121 -6.40 16.14 23.69
N LEU A 122 -6.66 16.16 22.37
CA LEU A 122 -8.01 16.02 21.85
C LEU A 122 -8.51 14.58 21.98
N LYS A 123 -9.79 14.42 22.36
CA LYS A 123 -10.43 13.11 22.46
C LYS A 123 -10.66 12.49 21.07
N PRO A 124 -10.63 11.16 20.91
CA PRO A 124 -10.80 10.48 19.62
C PRO A 124 -12.02 10.91 18.82
N ALA A 125 -13.17 11.16 19.48
CA ALA A 125 -14.37 11.66 18.80
C ALA A 125 -14.18 13.05 18.16
N ARG A 126 -13.43 13.95 18.82
CA ARG A 126 -13.12 15.27 18.27
C ARG A 126 -12.10 15.19 17.15
N ILE A 127 -11.12 14.30 17.29
CA ILE A 127 -10.14 14.01 16.24
C ILE A 127 -10.84 13.50 14.98
N ARG A 128 -11.72 12.50 15.12
CA ARG A 128 -12.57 11.96 14.05
C ARG A 128 -13.36 13.08 13.35
N ASN A 129 -14.10 13.90 14.09
CA ASN A 129 -14.87 15.00 13.50
C ASN A 129 -13.97 16.07 12.83
N GLY A 130 -12.77 16.29 13.38
CA GLY A 130 -11.76 17.15 12.79
C GLY A 130 -11.25 16.61 11.45
N MET A 131 -11.09 15.28 11.32
CA MET A 131 -10.71 14.64 10.06
C MET A 131 -11.76 14.86 8.97
N ALA A 132 -13.04 14.64 9.27
CA ALA A 132 -14.14 14.86 8.33
C ALA A 132 -14.09 16.28 7.74
N ARG A 133 -13.88 17.28 8.61
CA ARG A 133 -13.83 18.69 8.20
C ARG A 133 -12.56 19.05 7.45
N ARG A 134 -11.39 18.59 7.92
CA ARG A 134 -10.08 18.94 7.34
C ARG A 134 -9.85 18.27 5.98
N PHE A 135 -10.38 17.07 5.78
CA PHE A 135 -10.14 16.26 4.59
C PHE A 135 -11.39 16.06 3.71
N GLY A 136 -12.54 16.65 4.09
CA GLY A 136 -13.77 16.57 3.30
C GLY A 136 -14.34 15.17 3.15
N LEU A 137 -14.13 14.30 4.15
CA LEU A 137 -14.53 12.89 4.07
C LEU A 137 -16.06 12.73 4.23
N ALA A 138 -16.64 11.85 3.40
CA ALA A 138 -18.02 11.40 3.60
C ALA A 138 -18.11 10.46 4.82
N GLU A 139 -19.31 10.33 5.42
CA GLU A 139 -19.50 9.48 6.61
C GLU A 139 -19.12 8.01 6.35
N THR A 140 -19.29 7.53 5.12
CA THR A 140 -18.90 6.20 4.65
C THR A 140 -17.41 5.99 4.50
N GLU A 141 -16.60 7.05 4.55
CA GLU A 141 -15.13 7.06 4.47
C GLU A 141 -14.49 7.30 5.84
N MET A 142 -15.31 7.61 6.85
CA MET A 142 -14.84 7.99 8.17
C MET A 142 -14.30 6.78 8.96
N PRO A 143 -13.09 6.88 9.52
CA PRO A 143 -12.57 5.84 10.40
C PRO A 143 -13.48 5.71 11.62
N THR A 144 -13.66 4.48 12.08
CA THR A 144 -14.40 4.19 13.32
C THR A 144 -13.64 4.73 14.53
N LEU A 145 -14.34 5.01 15.63
CA LEU A 145 -13.69 5.49 16.86
C LEU A 145 -12.65 4.52 17.44
N ARG A 146 -12.73 3.23 17.12
CA ARG A 146 -11.70 2.24 17.52
C ARG A 146 -10.41 2.36 16.72
N GLN A 147 -10.46 2.97 15.54
CA GLN A 147 -9.32 3.18 14.65
C GLN A 147 -8.60 4.51 14.90
N VAL A 148 -9.20 5.43 15.67
CA VAL A 148 -8.68 6.77 16.00
C VAL A 148 -8.09 6.76 17.39
#